data_AF-A0A015J4W0-F1
#
_entry.id   AF-A0A015J4W0-F1
#
_cell.length_a   1.000
_cell.length_b   1.000
_cell.length_c   1.000
_cell.angle_alpha   90.00
_cell.angle_beta   90.00
_cell.angle_gamma   90.00
#
_symmetry.space_group_name_H-M   'P 1'
#
loop_
_entity.id
_entity.type
_entity.pdbx_description
1 polymer ?
#
loop_
_entity_poly.entity_id
_entity_poly.type
_entity_poly.pdbx_seq_one_letter_code
_entity_poly.pdbx_strand_id
1 'polypeptide(L)'
;MTFLLKSVHLFQGLTQKLELKRLPCSVEFKMLTPLNLQRFPFVILISKGIHTHPPPPLSKTPTCIKSELRKLIENSKEQLIDITAQQLVSGHLLKSVFGTEMVAEIHASLNNIDKLRYLIARVHNQQHPHGQGILGVVYDFYQNTKEIKNYIQKISFFNDGHIMILCMTNEQAAKCIEFKYFEVDLSFKRVYGDINELEFNAYEEKSRTIITFCRIFTNIATKEAYQRMFEAFFEIVEKLSNKPAHFRHIHSDGWIKPKPLD
;
A
#
# COMPACT_ATOMS: atom_id res chain seq x y z
N MET A 1 -35.30 4.29 -13.65
CA MET A 1 -34.18 5.17 -14.07
C MET A 1 -32.91 4.33 -14.08
N THR A 2 -32.33 4.07 -15.24
CA THR A 2 -31.09 3.28 -15.35
C THR A 2 -30.08 4.11 -16.10
N PHE A 3 -29.05 4.57 -15.39
CA PHE A 3 -27.87 5.20 -15.99
C PHE A 3 -26.88 4.11 -16.36
N LEU A 4 -26.39 4.12 -17.60
CA LEU A 4 -25.18 3.41 -18.00
C LEU A 4 -24.32 4.36 -18.81
N LEU A 5 -23.09 4.57 -18.31
CA LEU A 5 -22.04 5.38 -18.90
C LEU A 5 -21.62 4.81 -20.27
N LYS A 6 -21.27 5.74 -21.18
CA LYS A 6 -20.62 5.59 -22.49
C LYS A 6 -20.10 4.17 -22.78
N SER A 7 -20.80 3.45 -23.64
CA SER A 7 -20.31 2.19 -24.21
C SER A 7 -19.52 2.47 -25.49
N VAL A 8 -18.22 2.17 -25.45
CA VAL A 8 -17.37 2.08 -26.63
C VAL A 8 -17.58 0.69 -27.21
N HIS A 9 -17.99 0.59 -28.48
CA HIS A 9 -18.18 -0.69 -29.17
C HIS A 9 -17.06 -0.93 -30.18
N LEU A 10 -16.53 -2.16 -30.18
CA LEU A 10 -15.65 -2.68 -31.21
C LEU A 10 -16.50 -3.33 -32.29
N PHE A 11 -16.46 -2.78 -33.51
CA PHE A 11 -17.06 -3.39 -34.69
C PHE A 11 -15.96 -3.59 -35.72
N GLN A 12 -15.70 -4.84 -36.10
CA GLN A 12 -14.66 -5.21 -37.07
C GLN A 12 -13.26 -4.63 -36.75
N GLY A 13 -12.87 -4.63 -35.47
CA GLY A 13 -11.56 -4.15 -35.03
C GLY A 13 -11.40 -2.62 -34.97
N LEU A 14 -12.43 -1.85 -35.29
CA LEU A 14 -12.43 -0.39 -35.19
C LEU A 14 -13.31 0.09 -34.04
N THR A 15 -12.80 1.08 -33.31
CA THR A 15 -13.49 1.73 -32.19
C THR A 15 -14.53 2.71 -32.73
N GLN A 16 -15.82 2.36 -32.65
CA GLN A 16 -16.90 3.26 -33.08
C GLN A 16 -17.58 3.93 -31.88
N LYS A 17 -17.76 5.24 -32.00
CA LYS A 17 -18.53 6.06 -31.05
C LYS A 17 -19.97 6.13 -31.52
N LEU A 18 -20.82 5.27 -30.95
CA LEU A 18 -22.25 5.24 -31.27
C LEU A 18 -23.04 6.15 -30.31
N GLU A 19 -24.11 6.76 -30.81
CA GLU A 19 -25.04 7.49 -29.97
C GLU A 19 -25.95 6.53 -29.19
N LEU A 20 -25.98 6.73 -27.86
CA LEU A 20 -26.87 5.99 -26.97
C LEU A 20 -28.30 6.51 -27.10
N LYS A 21 -29.21 5.68 -27.62
CA LYS A 21 -30.65 5.96 -27.60
C LYS A 21 -31.29 5.40 -26.34
N ARG A 22 -32.06 6.24 -25.63
CA ARG A 22 -32.95 5.77 -24.57
C ARG A 22 -34.19 5.17 -25.20
N LEU A 23 -34.40 3.88 -24.99
CA LEU A 23 -35.65 3.22 -25.31
C LEU A 23 -36.60 3.35 -24.11
N PRO A 24 -37.83 3.86 -24.30
CA PRO A 24 -38.81 3.89 -23.23
C PRO A 24 -39.18 2.46 -22.83
N CYS A 25 -39.42 2.26 -21.54
CA CYS A 25 -39.92 1.01 -20.98
C CYS A 25 -41.29 1.25 -20.38
N SER A 26 -42.30 0.46 -20.78
CA SER A 26 -43.66 0.51 -20.25
C SER A 26 -43.88 -0.37 -19.02
N VAL A 27 -42.84 -1.07 -18.55
CA VAL A 27 -42.92 -1.93 -17.36
C VAL A 27 -42.92 -1.06 -16.11
N GLU A 28 -43.91 -1.27 -15.25
CA GLU A 28 -44.05 -0.61 -13.96
C GLU A 28 -43.54 -1.51 -12.82
N PHE A 29 -42.82 -0.91 -11.88
CA PHE A 29 -42.40 -1.57 -10.64
C PHE A 29 -43.10 -0.92 -9.46
N LYS A 30 -43.78 -1.74 -8.63
CA LYS A 30 -44.35 -1.32 -7.35
C LYS A 30 -43.62 -2.00 -6.22
N MET A 31 -43.18 -1.22 -5.24
CA MET A 31 -42.54 -1.72 -4.03
C MET A 31 -43.50 -1.53 -2.87
N LEU A 32 -43.88 -2.62 -2.21
CA LEU A 32 -44.71 -2.60 -1.02
C LEU A 32 -43.83 -2.89 0.20
N THR A 33 -43.56 -1.83 0.97
CA THR A 33 -42.78 -1.91 2.21
C THR A 33 -43.74 -2.02 3.40
N PRO A 34 -43.64 -3.07 4.23
CA PRO A 34 -44.48 -3.18 5.43
C PRO A 34 -44.13 -2.08 6.43
N LEU A 35 -45.14 -1.61 7.17
CA LEU A 35 -44.97 -0.55 8.17
C LEU A 35 -44.02 -0.94 9.31
N ASN A 36 -43.87 -2.24 9.58
CA ASN A 36 -42.95 -2.77 10.58
C ASN A 36 -42.05 -3.87 9.99
N LEU A 37 -40.85 -3.47 9.61
CA LEU A 37 -39.83 -4.35 9.02
C LEU A 37 -39.20 -5.32 10.03
N GLN A 38 -39.27 -5.05 11.34
CA GLN A 38 -38.76 -5.99 12.34
C GLN A 38 -39.68 -7.21 12.50
N ARG A 39 -41.00 -7.00 12.41
CA ARG A 39 -41.99 -8.07 12.48
C ARG A 39 -42.18 -8.78 11.15
N PHE A 40 -42.06 -8.06 10.03
CA PHE A 40 -42.17 -8.61 8.68
C PHE A 40 -40.95 -8.20 7.83
N PRO A 41 -39.86 -8.99 7.85
CA PRO A 41 -38.59 -8.61 7.24
C PRO A 41 -38.56 -8.87 5.72
N PHE A 42 -39.67 -8.63 5.03
CA PHE A 42 -39.80 -8.87 3.59
C PHE A 42 -40.47 -7.67 2.92
N VAL A 43 -40.00 -7.33 1.73
CA VAL A 43 -40.58 -6.31 0.86
C VAL A 43 -41.09 -7.01 -0.40
N ILE A 44 -42.28 -6.65 -0.87
CA ILE A 44 -42.84 -7.22 -2.09
C ILE A 44 -42.52 -6.27 -3.25
N LEU A 45 -41.86 -6.80 -4.28
CA LEU A 45 -41.64 -6.10 -5.54
C LEU A 45 -42.55 -6.70 -6.62
N ILE A 46 -43.45 -5.89 -7.17
CA ILE A 46 -44.37 -6.30 -8.24
C ILE A 46 -43.90 -5.64 -9.53
N SER A 47 -43.62 -6.45 -10.54
CA SER A 47 -43.35 -5.99 -11.91
C SER A 47 -44.59 -6.21 -12.77
N LYS A 48 -45.06 -5.18 -13.48
CA LYS A 48 -46.24 -5.25 -14.36
C LYS A 48 -45.88 -4.74 -15.75
N GLY A 49 -46.13 -5.56 -16.76
CA GLY A 49 -45.89 -5.24 -18.18
C GLY A 49 -44.94 -6.24 -18.85
N ILE A 50 -44.69 -6.03 -20.15
CA ILE A 50 -43.76 -6.82 -20.96
C ILE A 50 -42.64 -5.90 -21.46
N HIS A 51 -41.39 -6.31 -21.27
CA HIS A 51 -40.25 -5.57 -21.82
C HIS A 51 -40.23 -5.66 -23.36
N THR A 52 -40.26 -4.51 -24.04
CA THR A 52 -40.18 -4.39 -25.50
C THR A 52 -38.79 -3.96 -26.00
N HIS A 53 -37.80 -3.96 -25.11
CA HIS A 53 -36.42 -3.61 -25.39
C HIS A 53 -35.49 -4.69 -24.84
N PRO A 54 -34.26 -4.84 -25.38
CA PRO A 54 -33.29 -5.77 -24.82
C PRO A 54 -32.93 -5.38 -23.37
N PRO A 55 -32.55 -6.36 -22.54
CA PRO A 55 -32.09 -6.07 -21.19
C PRO A 55 -30.88 -5.11 -21.23
N PRO A 56 -30.77 -4.17 -20.27
CA PRO A 56 -29.62 -3.29 -20.21
C PRO A 56 -28.33 -4.12 -20.10
N PRO A 57 -27.22 -3.65 -20.68
CA PRO A 57 -25.96 -4.38 -20.61
C PRO A 57 -25.57 -4.66 -19.16
N LEU A 58 -25.00 -5.85 -18.92
CA LEU A 58 -24.63 -6.31 -17.59
C LEU A 58 -23.68 -5.32 -16.93
N SER A 59 -24.17 -4.55 -15.95
CA SER A 59 -23.35 -3.62 -15.18
C SER A 59 -22.46 -4.35 -14.16
N LYS A 60 -22.83 -5.57 -13.79
CA LYS A 60 -22.09 -6.41 -12.84
C LYS A 60 -21.03 -7.20 -13.59
N THR A 61 -19.81 -7.17 -13.06
CA THR A 61 -18.70 -8.01 -13.53
C THR A 61 -19.03 -9.47 -13.21
N PRO A 62 -19.00 -10.39 -14.20
CA PRO A 62 -19.15 -11.82 -13.99
C PRO A 62 -18.19 -12.37 -12.93
N THR A 63 -18.60 -13.42 -12.21
CA THR A 63 -17.81 -14.01 -11.13
C THR A 63 -16.50 -14.63 -11.64
N CYS A 64 -16.52 -15.28 -12.81
CA CYS A 64 -15.32 -15.84 -13.44
C CYS A 64 -14.25 -14.77 -13.72
N ILE A 65 -14.65 -13.60 -14.22
CA ILE A 65 -13.73 -12.49 -14.47
C ILE A 65 -13.16 -11.95 -13.16
N LYS A 66 -13.98 -11.86 -12.11
CA LYS A 66 -13.50 -11.45 -10.78
C LYS A 66 -12.47 -12.44 -10.20
N SER A 67 -12.68 -13.74 -10.38
CA SER A 67 -11.73 -14.75 -9.87
C SER A 67 -10.41 -14.70 -10.62
N GLU A 68 -10.43 -14.53 -11.95
CA GLU A 68 -9.19 -14.42 -12.73
C GLU A 68 -8.43 -13.11 -12.44
N LEU A 69 -9.14 -11.98 -12.31
CA LEU A 69 -8.52 -10.71 -11.89
C LEU A 69 -7.89 -10.83 -10.49
N ARG A 70 -8.57 -11.52 -9.58
CA ARG A 70 -8.05 -11.77 -8.23
C ARG A 70 -6.75 -12.56 -8.29
N LYS A 71 -6.72 -13.70 -9.01
CA LYS A 71 -5.50 -14.51 -9.16
C LYS A 71 -4.34 -13.70 -9.76
N LEU A 72 -4.63 -12.86 -10.76
CA LEU A 72 -3.64 -11.98 -11.35
C LEU A 72 -3.03 -11.03 -10.32
N ILE A 73 -3.87 -10.37 -9.50
CA ILE A 73 -3.41 -9.45 -8.45
C ILE A 73 -2.60 -10.21 -7.39
N GLU A 74 -3.07 -11.39 -6.96
CA GLU A 74 -2.39 -12.22 -5.97
C GLU A 74 -0.99 -12.67 -6.45
N ASN A 75 -0.87 -13.10 -7.71
CA ASN A 75 0.38 -13.59 -8.29
C ASN A 75 1.36 -12.48 -8.69
N SER A 76 0.85 -11.27 -8.98
CA SER A 76 1.70 -10.14 -9.39
C SER A 76 2.58 -9.58 -8.29
N LYS A 77 2.32 -9.94 -7.03
CA LYS A 77 3.07 -9.49 -5.85
C LYS A 77 4.54 -9.90 -5.86
N GLU A 78 4.91 -11.00 -6.53
CA GLU A 78 6.31 -11.41 -6.63
C GLU A 78 7.16 -10.41 -7.44
N GLN A 79 6.53 -9.57 -8.28
CA GLN A 79 7.22 -8.61 -9.14
C GLN A 79 6.93 -7.14 -8.79
N LEU A 80 5.80 -6.83 -8.12
CA LEU A 80 5.38 -5.48 -7.77
C LEU A 80 4.79 -5.46 -6.35
N ILE A 81 5.42 -4.70 -5.45
CA ILE A 81 5.07 -4.63 -4.01
C ILE A 81 3.61 -4.20 -3.79
N ASP A 82 3.02 -3.41 -4.69
CA ASP A 82 1.58 -3.17 -4.78
C ASP A 82 1.16 -2.86 -6.22
N ILE A 83 0.20 -3.61 -6.76
CA ILE A 83 -0.41 -3.28 -8.05
C ILE A 83 -1.43 -2.16 -7.88
N THR A 84 -1.22 -1.05 -8.58
CA THR A 84 -2.23 -0.01 -8.73
C THR A 84 -3.16 -0.31 -9.91
N ALA A 85 -4.37 0.26 -9.88
CA ALA A 85 -5.29 0.17 -11.03
C ALA A 85 -4.66 0.67 -12.32
N GLN A 86 -3.79 1.68 -12.23
CA GLN A 86 -3.09 2.22 -13.39
C GLN A 86 -2.04 1.24 -13.91
N GLN A 87 -1.22 0.63 -13.05
CA GLN A 87 -0.24 -0.40 -13.46
C GLN A 87 -0.91 -1.62 -14.07
N LEU A 88 -2.09 -2.01 -13.56
CA LEU A 88 -2.85 -3.12 -14.13
C LEU A 88 -3.39 -2.78 -15.51
N VAL A 89 -3.83 -1.53 -15.73
CA VAL A 89 -4.31 -1.04 -17.03
C VAL A 89 -3.17 -0.83 -18.03
N SER A 90 -2.01 -0.34 -17.59
CA SER A 90 -0.86 -0.06 -18.45
C SER A 90 0.11 -1.25 -18.61
N GLY A 91 -0.13 -2.34 -17.88
CA GLY A 91 0.76 -3.49 -17.81
C GLY A 91 0.39 -4.62 -18.77
N HIS A 92 1.37 -5.42 -19.15
CA HIS A 92 1.21 -6.63 -19.97
C HIS A 92 0.53 -7.80 -19.22
N LEU A 93 0.25 -7.63 -17.93
CA LEU A 93 -0.34 -8.66 -17.07
C LEU A 93 -1.74 -9.09 -17.51
N LEU A 94 -2.52 -8.17 -18.08
CA LEU A 94 -3.85 -8.51 -18.60
C LEU A 94 -3.76 -9.48 -19.77
N LYS A 95 -2.73 -9.35 -20.61
CA LYS A 95 -2.57 -10.17 -21.81
C LYS A 95 -2.32 -11.63 -21.46
N SER A 96 -1.56 -11.91 -20.41
CA SER A 96 -1.25 -13.29 -20.01
C SER A 96 -2.47 -14.05 -19.50
N VAL A 97 -3.43 -13.35 -18.87
CA VAL A 97 -4.62 -13.98 -18.26
C VAL A 97 -5.86 -13.88 -19.16
N PHE A 98 -6.07 -12.75 -19.83
CA PHE A 98 -7.27 -12.47 -20.61
C PHE A 98 -7.03 -12.40 -22.12
N GLY A 99 -5.78 -12.52 -22.59
CA GLY A 99 -5.44 -12.44 -24.01
C GLY A 99 -5.55 -11.03 -24.61
N THR A 100 -5.84 -10.02 -23.79
CA THR A 100 -5.97 -8.61 -24.21
C THR A 100 -5.16 -7.69 -23.29
N GLU A 101 -4.64 -6.60 -23.84
CA GLU A 101 -3.96 -5.54 -23.10
C GLU A 101 -4.94 -4.46 -22.60
N MET A 102 -6.21 -4.50 -23.02
CA MET A 102 -7.20 -3.48 -22.71
C MET A 102 -8.28 -3.99 -21.75
N VAL A 103 -8.38 -3.36 -20.57
CA VAL A 103 -9.43 -3.66 -19.58
C VAL A 103 -10.85 -3.55 -20.15
N ALA A 104 -11.06 -2.63 -21.10
CA ALA A 104 -12.34 -2.44 -21.78
C ALA A 104 -12.76 -3.65 -22.64
N GLU A 105 -11.80 -4.41 -23.17
CA GLU A 105 -12.07 -5.60 -23.99
C GLU A 105 -12.41 -6.83 -23.14
N ILE A 106 -12.02 -6.84 -21.86
CA ILE A 106 -12.33 -7.94 -20.93
C ILE A 106 -13.84 -7.93 -20.60
N HIS A 107 -14.36 -6.78 -20.16
CA HIS A 107 -15.79 -6.60 -19.89
C HIS A 107 -16.14 -5.12 -19.72
N ALA A 108 -17.29 -4.69 -20.26
CA ALA A 108 -17.75 -3.29 -20.18
C ALA A 108 -17.78 -2.73 -18.73
N SER A 109 -18.06 -3.58 -17.74
CA SER A 109 -18.07 -3.17 -16.32
C SER A 109 -16.70 -2.74 -15.77
N LEU A 110 -15.61 -3.18 -16.40
CA LEU A 110 -14.24 -2.90 -15.96
C LEU A 110 -13.68 -1.62 -16.57
N ASN A 111 -14.38 -1.01 -17.53
CA ASN A 111 -14.06 0.31 -18.06
C ASN A 111 -14.19 1.44 -17.00
N ASN A 112 -14.72 1.12 -15.82
CA ASN A 112 -14.74 2.00 -14.67
C ASN A 112 -13.48 1.75 -13.80
N ILE A 113 -12.52 2.68 -13.86
CA ILE A 113 -11.27 2.61 -13.11
C ILE A 113 -11.53 2.56 -11.59
N ASP A 114 -12.54 3.25 -11.05
CA ASP A 114 -12.85 3.21 -9.62
C ASP A 114 -13.33 1.83 -9.18
N LYS A 115 -14.05 1.12 -10.05
CA LYS A 115 -14.45 -0.26 -9.78
C LYS A 115 -13.25 -1.20 -9.78
N LEU A 116 -12.26 -0.95 -10.65
CA LEU A 116 -11.00 -1.69 -10.64
C LEU A 116 -10.20 -1.39 -9.36
N ARG A 117 -10.07 -0.13 -8.97
CA ARG A 117 -9.46 0.28 -7.68
C ARG A 117 -10.12 -0.42 -6.51
N TYR A 118 -11.45 -0.49 -6.49
CA TYR A 118 -12.20 -1.19 -5.45
C TYR A 118 -11.89 -2.70 -5.41
N LEU A 119 -11.82 -3.36 -6.58
CA LEU A 119 -11.48 -4.79 -6.64
C LEU A 119 -10.05 -5.04 -6.15
N ILE A 120 -9.09 -4.21 -6.55
CA ILE A 120 -7.71 -4.25 -6.09
C ILE A 120 -7.67 -4.05 -4.57
N ALA A 121 -8.22 -2.95 -4.06
CA ALA A 121 -8.25 -2.67 -2.63
C ALA A 121 -8.88 -3.81 -1.82
N ARG A 122 -9.93 -4.46 -2.35
CA ARG A 122 -10.55 -5.62 -1.70
C ARG A 122 -9.59 -6.83 -1.62
N VAL A 123 -8.80 -7.11 -2.66
CA VAL A 123 -7.80 -8.18 -2.63
C VAL A 123 -6.68 -7.82 -1.64
N HIS A 124 -6.16 -6.59 -1.70
CA HIS A 124 -5.14 -6.12 -0.76
C HIS A 124 -5.60 -6.19 0.71
N ASN A 125 -6.83 -5.75 1.01
CA ASN A 125 -7.38 -5.80 2.38
C ASN A 125 -7.61 -7.22 2.89
N GLN A 126 -7.85 -8.19 2.00
CA GLN A 126 -7.96 -9.60 2.41
C GLN A 126 -6.60 -10.20 2.75
N GLN A 127 -5.53 -9.72 2.11
CA GLN A 127 -4.17 -10.19 2.35
C GLN A 127 -3.50 -9.48 3.53
N HIS A 128 -3.80 -8.19 3.71
CA HIS A 128 -3.33 -7.38 4.83
C HIS A 128 -4.53 -6.96 5.69
N PRO A 129 -5.09 -7.87 6.51
CA PRO A 129 -6.29 -7.58 7.30
C PRO A 129 -6.10 -6.42 8.28
N HIS A 130 -4.85 -6.12 8.65
CA HIS A 130 -4.47 -5.00 9.53
C HIS A 130 -4.00 -3.76 8.75
N GLY A 131 -4.16 -3.77 7.42
CA GLY A 131 -3.69 -2.72 6.52
C GLY A 131 -2.17 -2.77 6.29
N GLN A 132 -1.68 -1.81 5.52
CA GLN A 132 -0.25 -1.66 5.17
C GLN A 132 0.41 -0.45 5.84
N GLY A 133 -0.31 0.23 6.75
CA GLY A 133 0.23 1.32 7.55
C GLY A 133 0.91 0.81 8.82
N ILE A 134 1.10 1.72 9.79
CA ILE A 134 1.76 1.42 11.09
C ILE A 134 1.16 0.21 11.78
N LEU A 135 -0.18 0.09 11.80
CA LEU A 135 -0.86 -1.02 12.45
C LEU A 135 -0.53 -2.38 11.81
N GLY A 136 -0.36 -2.42 10.49
CA GLY A 136 0.09 -3.60 9.77
C GLY A 136 1.51 -3.99 10.18
N VAL A 137 2.42 -3.02 10.22
CA VAL A 137 3.82 -3.23 10.67
C VAL A 137 3.89 -3.75 12.10
N VAL A 138 3.10 -3.18 13.01
CA VAL A 138 3.01 -3.63 14.41
C VAL A 138 2.54 -5.08 14.47
N TYR A 139 1.47 -5.40 13.75
CA TYR A 139 0.95 -6.76 13.70
C TYR A 139 2.00 -7.74 13.18
N ASP A 140 2.64 -7.45 12.05
CA ASP A 140 3.64 -8.34 11.46
C ASP A 140 4.88 -8.53 12.36
N PHE A 141 5.29 -7.47 13.06
CA PHE A 141 6.37 -7.53 14.06
C PHE A 141 6.03 -8.50 15.20
N TYR A 142 4.81 -8.44 15.75
CA TYR A 142 4.38 -9.36 16.81
C TYR A 142 4.13 -10.78 16.32
N GLN A 143 3.71 -10.94 15.06
CA GLN A 143 3.58 -12.26 14.42
C GLN A 143 4.94 -12.91 14.09
N ASN A 144 6.04 -12.18 14.31
CA ASN A 144 7.41 -12.70 14.26
C ASN A 144 7.78 -13.30 12.88
N THR A 145 7.38 -12.62 11.79
CA THR A 145 7.86 -12.97 10.45
C THR A 145 9.39 -12.80 10.40
N LYS A 146 10.08 -13.81 9.87
CA LYS A 146 11.55 -13.93 9.99
C LYS A 146 12.28 -12.74 9.37
N GLU A 147 11.78 -12.20 8.26
CA GLU A 147 12.37 -11.02 7.59
C GLU A 147 12.21 -9.75 8.41
N ILE A 148 11.03 -9.50 8.99
CA ILE A 148 10.75 -8.28 9.76
C ILE A 148 11.50 -8.29 11.08
N LYS A 149 11.58 -9.44 11.75
CA LYS A 149 12.28 -9.57 13.04
C LYS A 149 13.77 -9.19 12.97
N ASN A 150 14.42 -9.50 11.85
CA ASN A 150 15.85 -9.23 11.70
C ASN A 150 16.15 -7.76 11.36
N TYR A 151 15.13 -7.02 10.91
CA TYR A 151 15.30 -5.64 10.45
C TYR A 151 14.69 -4.63 11.42
N ILE A 152 13.46 -4.82 11.89
CA ILE A 152 12.82 -3.93 12.86
C ILE A 152 13.34 -4.31 14.26
N GLN A 153 14.04 -3.39 14.90
CA GLN A 153 14.67 -3.62 16.20
C GLN A 153 13.84 -3.07 17.36
N LYS A 154 13.06 -2.01 17.11
CA LYS A 154 12.26 -1.34 18.14
C LYS A 154 11.06 -0.65 17.53
N ILE A 155 9.88 -0.86 18.13
CA ILE A 155 8.68 -0.06 17.91
C ILE A 155 8.34 0.61 19.24
N SER A 156 8.10 1.91 19.24
CA SER A 156 7.79 2.68 20.45
C SER A 156 6.64 3.65 20.22
N PHE A 157 5.73 3.68 21.18
CA PHE A 157 4.60 4.60 21.26
C PHE A 157 4.77 5.42 22.54
N PHE A 158 4.76 6.74 22.41
CA PHE A 158 4.95 7.65 23.53
C PHE A 158 3.63 8.39 23.85
N ASN A 159 3.54 8.90 25.08
CA ASN A 159 2.33 9.56 25.59
C ASN A 159 1.95 10.84 24.83
N ASP A 160 2.92 11.48 24.17
CA ASP A 160 2.72 12.66 23.32
C ASP A 160 2.28 12.31 21.89
N GLY A 161 1.99 11.03 21.62
CA GLY A 161 1.60 10.56 20.29
C GLY A 161 2.77 10.34 19.34
N HIS A 162 4.02 10.49 19.80
CA HIS A 162 5.19 10.11 19.00
C HIS A 162 5.18 8.59 18.77
N ILE A 163 5.34 8.21 17.50
CA ILE A 163 5.54 6.84 17.04
C ILE A 163 6.94 6.78 16.49
N MET A 164 7.71 5.78 16.90
CA MET A 164 9.07 5.54 16.42
C MET A 164 9.23 4.07 16.05
N ILE A 165 9.66 3.80 14.82
CA ILE A 165 10.01 2.46 14.35
C ILE A 165 11.47 2.50 13.90
N LEU A 166 12.35 1.83 14.65
CA LEU A 166 13.78 1.76 14.37
C LEU A 166 14.12 0.46 13.65
N CYS A 167 14.74 0.62 12.48
CA CYS A 167 15.12 -0.47 11.59
C CYS A 167 16.64 -0.50 11.37
N MET A 168 17.26 -1.63 11.70
CA MET A 168 18.69 -1.89 11.58
C MET A 168 18.95 -3.40 11.61
N THR A 169 19.77 -3.95 10.71
CA THR A 169 20.22 -5.35 10.81
C THR A 169 21.47 -5.49 11.69
N ASN A 170 21.79 -6.72 12.08
CA ASN A 170 23.03 -7.03 12.81
C ASN A 170 24.28 -6.65 12.01
N GLU A 171 24.28 -6.90 10.70
CA GLU A 171 25.38 -6.55 9.79
C GLU A 171 25.52 -5.03 9.70
N GLN A 172 24.41 -4.29 9.63
CA GLN A 172 24.45 -2.84 9.65
C GLN A 172 25.01 -2.30 10.96
N ALA A 173 24.63 -2.88 12.11
CA ALA A 173 25.17 -2.47 13.42
C ALA A 173 26.67 -2.76 13.54
N ALA A 174 27.10 -3.96 13.13
CA ALA A 174 28.50 -4.35 13.11
C ALA A 174 29.34 -3.47 12.16
N LYS A 175 28.74 -3.06 11.04
CA LYS A 175 29.38 -2.15 10.08
C LYS A 175 29.42 -0.72 10.61
N CYS A 176 28.35 -0.27 11.27
CA CYS A 176 28.22 1.07 11.81
C CYS A 176 29.43 1.42 12.68
N ILE A 177 29.75 0.57 13.66
CA ILE A 177 30.87 0.75 14.61
C ILE A 177 32.27 0.81 13.97
N GLU A 178 32.43 0.46 12.69
CA GLU A 178 33.70 0.58 11.97
C GLU A 178 33.97 2.02 11.48
N PHE A 179 32.93 2.84 11.34
CA PHE A 179 33.05 4.18 10.79
C PHE A 179 33.52 5.17 11.85
N LYS A 180 34.25 6.21 11.46
CA LYS A 180 34.67 7.23 12.45
C LYS A 180 33.59 8.26 12.70
N TYR A 181 32.64 8.42 11.79
CA TYR A 181 31.57 9.39 11.84
C TYR A 181 30.38 8.85 11.04
N PHE A 182 29.22 9.45 11.26
CA PHE A 182 28.03 9.26 10.43
C PHE A 182 27.35 10.61 10.23
N GLU A 183 26.52 10.67 9.22
CA GLU A 183 25.68 11.80 8.85
C GLU A 183 24.23 11.39 9.06
N VAL A 184 23.40 12.35 9.47
CA VAL A 184 21.98 12.14 9.73
C VAL A 184 21.19 12.93 8.71
N ASP A 185 20.48 12.22 7.83
CA ASP A 185 19.65 12.84 6.79
C ASP A 185 18.23 13.06 7.31
N LEU A 186 17.82 14.33 7.35
CA LEU A 186 16.51 14.82 7.79
C LEU A 186 15.58 15.20 6.64
N SER A 187 15.96 14.89 5.40
CA SER A 187 15.27 15.45 4.23
C SER A 187 13.89 14.84 3.95
N PHE A 188 13.48 13.78 4.67
CA PHE A 188 12.16 13.14 4.63
C PHE A 188 11.65 12.82 3.21
N LYS A 189 12.55 12.51 2.28
CA LYS A 189 12.21 12.47 0.84
C LYS A 189 11.51 11.21 0.36
N ARG A 190 11.55 10.11 1.13
CA ARG A 190 11.14 8.79 0.64
C ARG A 190 9.73 8.37 1.02
N VAL A 191 9.25 8.80 2.19
CA VAL A 191 7.90 8.50 2.67
C VAL A 191 7.04 9.74 2.49
N TYR A 192 5.96 9.61 1.72
CA TYR A 192 4.98 10.65 1.52
C TYR A 192 3.76 10.35 2.41
N GLY A 193 3.47 11.19 3.41
CA GLY A 193 2.30 11.03 4.27
C GLY A 193 2.54 11.46 5.71
N ASP A 194 1.84 10.80 6.65
CA ASP A 194 1.82 11.12 8.09
C ASP A 194 3.08 10.64 8.86
N ILE A 195 4.06 10.08 8.15
CA ILE A 195 5.31 9.55 8.71
C ILE A 195 6.47 10.07 7.86
N ASN A 196 7.55 10.38 8.57
CA ASN A 196 8.84 10.81 8.07
C ASN A 196 9.89 9.71 8.25
N GLU A 197 10.93 9.73 7.42
CA GLU A 197 12.07 8.81 7.49
C GLU A 197 13.36 9.56 7.85
N LEU A 198 13.99 9.14 8.93
CA LEU A 198 15.30 9.59 9.39
C LEU A 198 16.34 8.53 9.06
N GLU A 199 17.44 8.91 8.40
CA GLU A 199 18.51 7.96 8.06
C GLU A 199 19.83 8.29 8.75
N PHE A 200 20.51 7.25 9.25
CA PHE A 200 21.88 7.31 9.74
C PHE A 200 22.79 6.68 8.69
N ASN A 201 23.61 7.52 8.07
CA ASN A 201 24.36 7.20 6.87
C ASN A 201 25.86 7.47 7.07
N ALA A 202 26.75 6.82 6.33
CA ALA A 202 28.12 7.30 6.16
C ALA A 202 28.65 6.97 4.77
N TYR A 203 29.61 7.77 4.31
CA TYR A 203 30.28 7.54 3.06
C TYR A 203 31.36 6.46 3.22
N GLU A 204 31.26 5.36 2.46
CA GLU A 204 32.28 4.32 2.43
C GLU A 204 33.25 4.56 1.28
N GLU A 205 34.48 4.97 1.62
CA GLU A 205 35.52 5.30 0.64
C GLU A 205 35.86 4.14 -0.30
N LYS A 206 35.81 2.90 0.19
CA LYS A 206 36.15 1.69 -0.59
C LYS A 206 35.18 1.46 -1.74
N SER A 207 33.88 1.56 -1.47
CA SER A 207 32.82 1.34 -2.46
C SER A 207 32.38 2.63 -3.15
N ARG A 208 32.81 3.79 -2.64
CA ARG A 208 32.43 5.14 -3.10
C ARG A 208 30.92 5.39 -3.05
N THR A 209 30.25 4.77 -2.09
CA THR A 209 28.79 4.89 -1.90
C THR A 209 28.45 5.35 -0.50
N ILE A 210 27.23 5.86 -0.33
CA ILE A 210 26.66 6.14 0.98
C ILE A 210 26.02 4.84 1.48
N ILE A 211 26.41 4.41 2.67
CA ILE A 211 25.82 3.26 3.36
C ILE A 211 24.86 3.77 4.42
N THR A 212 23.62 3.29 4.38
CA THR A 212 22.63 3.48 5.45
C THR A 212 22.75 2.37 6.49
N PHE A 213 23.01 2.75 7.73
CA PHE A 213 23.10 1.81 8.86
C PHE A 213 21.76 1.63 9.56
N CYS A 214 21.03 2.74 9.77
CA CYS A 214 19.78 2.73 10.51
C CYS A 214 18.77 3.64 9.82
N ARG A 215 17.51 3.20 9.83
CA ARG A 215 16.36 4.00 9.44
C ARG A 215 15.40 4.10 10.60
N ILE A 216 14.89 5.29 10.85
CA ILE A 216 13.86 5.52 11.87
C ILE A 216 12.66 6.17 11.21
N PHE A 217 11.52 5.49 11.27
CA PHE A 217 10.24 6.06 10.85
C PHE A 217 9.57 6.74 12.04
N THR A 218 9.18 8.00 11.87
CA THR A 218 8.55 8.80 12.93
C THR A 218 7.50 9.77 12.40
N ASN A 219 6.46 10.04 13.19
CA ASN A 219 5.44 11.05 12.88
C ASN A 219 5.71 12.44 13.50
N ILE A 220 6.74 12.59 14.34
CA ILE A 220 7.01 13.84 15.07
C ILE A 220 8.48 14.25 14.88
N ALA A 221 8.71 15.53 14.58
CA ALA A 221 10.03 16.11 14.35
C ALA A 221 10.36 17.23 15.36
N THR A 222 10.14 16.98 16.65
CA THR A 222 10.54 17.90 17.74
C THR A 222 11.92 17.54 18.29
N LYS A 223 12.53 18.46 19.05
CA LYS A 223 13.81 18.23 19.73
C LYS A 223 13.76 16.98 20.62
N GLU A 224 12.67 16.81 21.36
CA GLU A 224 12.46 15.68 22.27
C GLU A 224 12.30 14.37 21.49
N ALA A 225 11.63 14.40 20.34
CA ALA A 225 11.54 13.24 19.45
C ALA A 225 12.92 12.86 18.90
N TYR A 226 13.72 13.83 18.45
CA TYR A 226 15.10 13.58 18.02
C TYR A 226 15.95 12.99 19.13
N GLN A 227 15.89 13.54 20.34
CA GLN A 227 16.62 12.98 21.48
C GLN A 227 16.29 11.50 21.69
N ARG A 228 14.99 11.13 21.74
CA ARG A 228 14.54 9.74 21.88
C ARG A 228 15.06 8.84 20.74
N MET A 229 15.06 9.35 19.51
CA MET A 229 15.56 8.62 18.34
C MET A 229 17.07 8.35 18.43
N PHE A 230 17.86 9.34 18.86
CA PHE A 230 19.31 9.16 19.07
C PHE A 230 19.60 8.20 20.22
N GLU A 231 18.90 8.32 21.35
CA GLU A 231 19.04 7.39 22.49
C GLU A 231 18.74 5.95 22.06
N ALA A 232 17.64 5.74 21.33
CA ALA A 232 17.26 4.43 20.82
C ALA A 232 18.27 3.89 19.80
N PHE A 233 18.82 4.74 18.93
CA PHE A 233 19.88 4.34 18.00
C PHE A 233 21.11 3.80 18.73
N PHE A 234 21.62 4.53 19.71
CA PHE A 234 22.81 4.09 20.46
C PHE A 234 22.56 2.81 21.25
N GLU A 235 21.42 2.71 21.93
CA GLU A 235 20.99 1.50 22.65
C GLU A 235 20.98 0.28 21.71
N ILE A 236 20.41 0.41 20.51
CA ILE A 236 20.31 -0.69 19.55
C ILE A 236 21.67 -1.03 18.93
N VAL A 237 22.49 -0.04 18.58
CA VAL A 237 23.84 -0.30 18.05
C VAL A 237 24.68 -1.05 19.07
N GLU A 238 24.67 -0.63 20.33
CA GLU A 238 25.39 -1.30 21.41
C GLU A 238 24.90 -2.74 21.60
N LYS A 239 23.57 -2.93 21.66
CA LYS A 239 22.94 -4.24 21.79
C LYS A 239 23.29 -5.19 20.65
N LEU A 240 23.24 -4.74 19.39
CA LEU A 240 23.45 -5.59 18.22
C LEU A 240 24.91 -5.84 17.91
N SER A 241 25.78 -4.85 18.14
CA SER A 241 27.22 -4.99 17.90
C SER A 241 27.98 -5.60 19.08
N ASN A 242 27.36 -5.62 20.27
CA ASN A 242 27.98 -5.98 21.54
C ASN A 242 29.27 -5.18 21.82
N LYS A 243 29.28 -3.90 21.42
CA LYS A 243 30.38 -2.95 21.65
C LYS A 243 29.82 -1.61 22.13
N PRO A 244 30.57 -0.85 22.96
CA PRO A 244 30.10 0.43 23.44
C PRO A 244 29.80 1.39 22.28
N ALA A 245 28.61 1.98 22.28
CA ALA A 245 28.14 2.87 21.23
C ALA A 245 27.94 4.29 21.77
N HIS A 246 29.04 5.03 21.91
CA HIS A 246 29.01 6.41 22.41
C HIS A 246 30.11 7.26 21.78
N PHE A 247 30.03 8.57 22.01
CA PHE A 247 30.99 9.51 21.43
C PHE A 247 32.33 9.47 22.15
N ARG A 248 33.41 9.30 21.37
CA ARG A 248 34.78 9.23 21.90
C ARG A 248 35.21 10.49 22.62
N HIS A 249 34.82 11.65 22.13
CA HIS A 249 35.22 12.93 22.71
C HIS A 249 34.61 13.23 24.10
N ILE A 250 33.55 12.50 24.49
CA ILE A 250 32.90 12.67 25.80
C ILE A 250 33.35 11.55 26.75
N HIS A 251 33.45 10.32 26.24
CA HIS A 251 33.64 9.13 27.09
C HIS A 251 35.05 8.51 26.99
N SER A 252 35.92 9.04 26.14
CA SER A 252 37.31 8.60 25.86
C SER A 252 37.49 7.24 25.16
N ASP A 253 36.54 6.32 25.30
CA ASP A 253 36.54 4.95 24.75
C ASP A 253 35.49 4.72 23.64
N GLY A 254 34.75 5.76 23.26
CA GLY A 254 33.78 5.70 22.16
C GLY A 254 34.39 5.49 20.77
N TRP A 255 33.57 5.02 19.82
CA TRP A 255 34.01 4.76 18.45
C TRP A 255 33.86 5.98 17.52
N ILE A 256 32.87 6.85 17.79
CA ILE A 256 32.60 8.04 16.99
C ILE A 256 33.58 9.16 17.33
N LYS A 257 34.25 9.67 16.30
CA LYS A 257 35.15 10.82 16.32
C LYS A 257 34.50 12.01 15.62
N PRO A 258 34.84 13.26 16.00
CA PRO A 258 34.44 14.41 15.22
C PRO A 258 34.97 14.26 13.78
N LYS A 259 34.12 14.57 12.79
CA LYS A 259 34.54 14.66 11.39
C LYS A 259 35.61 15.77 11.31
N PRO A 260 36.77 15.53 10.66
CA PRO A 260 37.71 16.62 10.39
C PRO A 260 36.97 17.73 9.65
N LEU A 261 37.12 18.97 10.12
CA LEU A 261 36.71 20.13 9.34
C LEU A 261 37.82 20.33 8.30
N ASP A 262 37.52 20.04 7.05
CA ASP A 262 38.34 20.46 5.90
C ASP A 262 38.19 21.98 5.66
#